data_AF-A0A2D6M850-F1
#
_entry.id   AF-A0A2D6M850-F1
#
_cell.length_a   1.000
_cell.length_b   1.000
_cell.length_c   1.000
_cell.angle_alpha   90.00
_cell.angle_beta   90.00
_cell.angle_gamma   90.00
#
_symmetry.space_group_name_H-M   'P 1'
#
loop_
_entity.id
_entity.type
_entity.pdbx_description
1 polymer ?
#
loop_
_entity_poly.entity_id
_entity_poly.type
_entity_poly.pdbx_seq_one_letter_code
_entity_poly.pdbx_strand_id
1 'polypeptide(L)'
;METVIVTGSAGFIGGHLTEDLLKKGYKVIGIDNLKSGLQSTVDLHISYDNFIPKYVDIRSNDIDKIFRDFNPDFVFHLAAIPGVVPSVKDPFISNSVNVEGTVNILDVAQKHNVKRVIFSSSSSVYGGAEE
;
A
#
# COMPACT_ATOMS: atom_id res chain seq x y z
N MET A 1 19.11 8.47 3.74
CA MET A 1 18.22 7.32 3.95
C MET A 1 17.00 7.55 3.08
N GLU A 2 16.77 6.69 2.08
CA GLU A 2 15.60 6.83 1.21
C GLU A 2 14.32 6.47 1.98
N THR A 3 13.24 7.17 1.67
CA THR A 3 11.94 6.99 2.32
C THR A 3 11.00 6.25 1.37
N VAL A 4 10.38 5.19 1.88
CA VAL A 4 9.51 4.30 1.12
C VAL A 4 8.13 4.26 1.77
N ILE A 5 7.09 4.46 0.98
CA ILE A 5 5.72 4.15 1.39
C ILE A 5 5.40 2.70 1.01
N VAL A 6 4.81 1.96 1.94
CA VAL A 6 4.22 0.65 1.68
C VAL A 6 2.73 0.74 2.03
N THR A 7 1.85 0.77 1.03
CA THR A 7 0.41 0.65 1.29
C THR A 7 0.04 -0.83 1.42
N GLY A 8 -0.89 -1.16 2.31
CA GLY A 8 -1.21 -2.56 2.64
C GLY A 8 -0.14 -3.18 3.54
N SER A 9 0.60 -2.35 4.29
CA SER A 9 1.75 -2.79 5.10
C SER A 9 1.38 -3.73 6.25
N ALA A 10 0.10 -3.76 6.65
CA ALA A 10 -0.38 -4.70 7.66
C ALA A 10 -0.90 -6.01 7.07
N GLY A 11 -0.87 -6.16 5.73
CA GLY A 11 -1.19 -7.39 5.03
C GLY A 11 0.00 -8.36 4.95
N PHE A 12 -0.24 -9.57 4.41
CA PHE A 12 0.78 -10.62 4.32
C PHE A 12 2.03 -10.20 3.53
N ILE A 13 1.87 -9.84 2.25
CA ILE A 13 2.99 -9.45 1.40
C ILE A 13 3.58 -8.11 1.86
N GLY A 14 2.72 -7.15 2.21
CA GLY A 14 3.15 -5.82 2.65
C GLY A 14 3.95 -5.84 3.95
N GLY A 15 3.60 -6.73 4.89
CA GLY A 15 4.33 -6.92 6.14
C GLY A 15 5.74 -7.47 5.91
N HIS A 16 5.87 -8.55 5.15
CA HIS A 16 7.19 -9.10 4.81
C HIS A 16 8.07 -8.11 4.02
N LEU A 17 7.47 -7.40 3.05
CA LEU A 17 8.19 -6.36 2.31
C LEU A 17 8.65 -5.23 3.23
N THR A 18 7.79 -4.82 4.17
CA THR A 18 8.13 -3.79 5.18
C THR A 18 9.32 -4.22 6.01
N GLU A 19 9.31 -5.45 6.54
CA GLU A 19 10.43 -6.01 7.30
C GLU A 19 11.75 -6.00 6.50
N ASP A 20 11.71 -6.46 5.25
CA ASP A 20 12.89 -6.51 4.38
C ASP A 20 13.45 -5.12 4.06
N LEU A 21 12.58 -4.13 3.84
CA LEU A 21 12.99 -2.74 3.60
C LEU A 21 13.59 -2.12 4.87
N LEU A 22 13.00 -2.37 6.03
CA LEU A 22 13.51 -1.88 7.32
C LEU A 22 14.90 -2.47 7.63
N LYS A 23 15.10 -3.78 7.43
CA LYS A 23 16.39 -4.46 7.59
C LYS A 23 17.47 -3.92 6.64
N LYS A 24 17.08 -3.43 5.46
CA LYS A 24 17.98 -2.77 4.50
C LYS A 24 18.27 -1.30 4.85
N GLY A 25 17.68 -0.77 5.92
CA GLY A 25 17.92 0.59 6.40
C GLY A 25 17.10 1.67 5.70
N TYR A 26 16.01 1.33 5.00
CA TYR A 26 15.07 2.31 4.47
C TYR A 26 14.18 2.88 5.57
N LYS A 27 13.76 4.14 5.45
CA LYS A 27 12.66 4.66 6.27
C LYS A 27 11.35 4.18 5.67
N VAL A 28 10.56 3.42 6.41
CA VAL A 28 9.31 2.85 5.89
C VAL A 28 8.11 3.53 6.54
N ILE A 29 7.26 4.11 5.71
CA ILE A 29 5.94 4.63 6.09
C ILE A 29 4.90 3.58 5.69
N GLY A 30 4.40 2.83 6.66
CA GLY A 30 3.38 1.81 6.42
C GLY A 30 1.98 2.41 6.44
N ILE A 31 1.24 2.32 5.35
CA ILE A 31 -0.15 2.80 5.25
C ILE A 31 -1.09 1.60 5.19
N ASP A 32 -2.05 1.52 6.10
CA ASP A 32 -3.09 0.48 6.09
C ASP A 32 -4.35 1.00 6.82
N ASN A 33 -5.53 0.45 6.54
CA ASN A 33 -6.76 0.81 7.27
C ASN A 33 -7.23 -0.31 8.22
N LEU A 34 -6.47 -1.40 8.34
CA LEU A 34 -6.74 -2.59 9.16
C LEU A 34 -8.09 -3.28 8.87
N LYS A 35 -8.67 -3.06 7.67
CA LYS A 35 -9.88 -3.79 7.25
C LYS A 35 -9.59 -5.27 7.00
N SER A 36 -8.47 -5.55 6.33
CA SER A 36 -7.96 -6.92 6.09
C SER A 36 -6.57 -7.14 6.66
N GLY A 37 -5.80 -6.07 6.91
CA GLY A 37 -4.52 -6.12 7.59
C GLY A 37 -4.68 -6.39 9.08
N LEU A 38 -3.62 -6.89 9.72
CA LEU A 38 -3.62 -7.26 11.14
C LEU A 38 -2.74 -6.29 11.94
N GLN A 39 -3.25 -5.83 13.09
CA GLN A 39 -2.46 -5.03 14.04
C GLN A 39 -1.19 -5.78 14.45
N SER A 40 -1.29 -7.11 14.65
CA SER A 40 -0.14 -7.95 14.99
C SER A 40 0.97 -7.89 13.94
N THR A 41 0.65 -7.74 12.64
CA THR A 41 1.65 -7.55 11.58
C THR A 41 2.37 -6.21 11.71
N VAL A 42 1.66 -5.16 12.13
CA VAL A 42 2.27 -3.85 12.40
C VAL A 42 3.17 -3.91 13.63
N ASP A 43 2.73 -4.62 14.68
CA ASP A 43 3.45 -4.75 15.95
C ASP A 43 4.82 -5.44 15.78
N LEU A 44 4.98 -6.29 14.77
CA LEU A 44 6.28 -6.90 14.41
C LEU A 44 7.34 -5.86 14.03
N HIS A 45 6.92 -4.68 13.55
CA HIS A 45 7.79 -3.64 13.02
C HIS A 45 7.94 -2.45 13.97
N ILE A 46 7.17 -2.37 15.05
CA ILE A 46 7.13 -1.18 15.92
C ILE A 46 8.44 -0.91 16.68
N SER A 47 9.29 -1.94 16.82
CA SER A 47 10.61 -1.84 17.43
C SER A 47 11.67 -1.24 16.51
N TYR A 48 11.36 -1.06 15.22
CA TYR A 48 12.27 -0.41 14.27
C TYR A 48 12.08 1.11 14.34
N ASP A 49 13.13 1.85 14.71
CA ASP A 49 13.11 3.33 14.81
C ASP A 49 12.77 4.01 13.47
N ASN A 50 13.02 3.33 12.35
CA ASN A 50 12.79 3.79 10.99
C ASN A 50 11.42 3.36 10.42
N PHE A 51 10.53 2.76 11.23
CA PHE A 51 9.17 2.41 10.84
C PHE A 51 8.14 3.41 11.39
N ILE A 52 7.21 3.84 10.53
CA ILE A 52 6.13 4.77 10.91
C ILE A 52 4.79 4.24 10.36
N PRO A 53 3.91 3.69 11.22
CA PRO A 53 2.59 3.26 10.79
C PRO A 53 1.61 4.44 10.65
N LYS A 54 0.75 4.37 9.63
CA LYS A 54 -0.35 5.31 9.35
C LYS A 54 -1.62 4.53 9.08
N TYR A 55 -2.62 4.73 9.94
CA TYR A 55 -3.91 4.06 9.84
C TYR A 55 -4.88 4.88 8.99
N VAL A 56 -4.80 4.74 7.67
CA VAL A 56 -5.52 5.58 6.70
C VAL A 56 -5.98 4.74 5.52
N ASP A 57 -7.19 5.02 5.03
CA ASP A 57 -7.69 4.45 3.78
C ASP A 57 -7.02 5.13 2.58
N ILE A 58 -6.56 4.35 1.61
CA ILE A 58 -5.90 4.88 0.39
C ILE A 58 -6.80 5.78 -0.46
N ARG A 59 -8.11 5.82 -0.21
CA ARG A 59 -9.06 6.74 -0.86
C ARG A 59 -9.17 8.09 -0.13
N SER A 60 -8.56 8.23 1.05
CA SER A 60 -8.63 9.45 1.83
C SER A 60 -7.78 10.58 1.21
N ASN A 61 -8.24 11.82 1.38
CA ASN A 61 -7.44 13.01 1.08
C ASN A 61 -6.23 13.17 2.01
N ASP A 62 -6.20 12.46 3.15
CA ASP A 62 -5.07 12.47 4.09
C ASP A 62 -3.78 11.89 3.48
N ILE A 63 -3.89 11.13 2.39
CA ILE A 63 -2.75 10.58 1.65
C ILE A 63 -1.83 11.72 1.17
N ASP A 64 -2.37 12.83 0.65
CA ASP A 64 -1.56 13.98 0.24
C ASP A 64 -0.72 14.55 1.39
N LYS A 65 -1.32 14.65 2.58
CA LYS A 65 -0.62 15.11 3.77
C LYS A 65 0.52 14.17 4.15
N ILE A 66 0.32 12.85 4.07
CA ILE A 66 1.37 11.87 4.35
C ILE A 66 2.53 12.05 3.35
N PHE A 67 2.25 12.19 2.06
CA PHE A 67 3.30 12.37 1.05
C PHE A 67 4.07 13.68 1.28
N ARG A 68 3.38 14.77 1.62
CA ARG A 68 4.00 16.04 1.98
C ARG A 68 4.90 15.94 3.21
N ASP A 69 4.41 15.30 4.27
CA ASP A 69 5.09 15.24 5.57
C ASP A 69 6.34 14.34 5.52
N PHE A 70 6.37 13.32 4.65
CA PHE A 70 7.45 12.34 4.58
C PHE A 70 8.31 12.39 3.32
N ASN A 71 7.86 13.08 2.27
CA ASN A 71 8.56 13.24 0.99
C ASN A 71 9.17 11.92 0.45
N PRO A 72 8.34 10.90 0.13
CA PRO A 72 8.81 9.56 -0.22
C PRO A 72 9.53 9.52 -1.56
N ASP A 73 10.59 8.72 -1.65
CA ASP A 73 11.30 8.42 -2.90
C ASP A 73 10.53 7.38 -3.74
N PHE A 74 9.94 6.39 -3.07
CA PHE A 74 9.29 5.24 -3.70
C PHE A 74 7.97 4.87 -3.01
N VAL A 75 7.06 4.27 -3.77
CA VAL A 75 5.82 3.69 -3.26
C VAL A 75 5.72 2.24 -3.71
N PHE A 76 5.54 1.33 -2.76
CA PHE A 76 5.02 -0.02 -3.03
C PHE A 76 3.53 -0.04 -2.72
N HIS A 77 2.72 -0.21 -3.78
CA HIS A 77 1.27 -0.17 -3.68
C HIS A 77 0.68 -1.59 -3.62
N LEU A 78 0.43 -2.09 -2.40
CA LEU A 78 -0.18 -3.40 -2.14
C LEU A 78 -1.57 -3.32 -1.49
N ALA A 79 -2.02 -2.13 -1.07
CA ALA A 79 -3.37 -1.96 -0.53
C ALA A 79 -4.41 -2.22 -1.62
N ALA A 80 -5.22 -3.26 -1.41
CA ALA A 80 -6.31 -3.66 -2.30
C ALA A 80 -7.30 -4.51 -1.52
N ILE A 81 -8.49 -4.73 -2.10
CA ILE A 81 -9.35 -5.87 -1.79
C ILE A 81 -8.98 -6.97 -2.80
N PRO A 82 -8.20 -7.99 -2.39
CA PRO A 82 -7.79 -9.07 -3.29
C PRO A 82 -8.88 -10.13 -3.44
N GLY A 83 -8.88 -10.80 -4.60
CA GLY A 83 -9.68 -11.99 -4.87
C GLY A 83 -10.98 -11.75 -5.63
N VAL A 84 -11.38 -12.77 -6.40
CA VAL A 84 -12.57 -12.74 -7.27
C VAL A 84 -13.88 -12.78 -6.48
N VAL A 85 -13.95 -13.57 -5.42
CA VAL A 85 -15.20 -13.73 -4.66
C VAL A 85 -15.63 -12.41 -4.00
N PRO A 86 -14.76 -11.65 -3.32
CA PRO A 86 -15.11 -10.32 -2.82
C PRO A 86 -15.57 -9.36 -3.92
N SER A 87 -14.90 -9.35 -5.08
CA SER A 87 -15.24 -8.41 -6.17
C SER A 87 -16.58 -8.70 -6.84
N VAL A 88 -17.02 -9.96 -6.85
CA VAL A 88 -18.37 -10.31 -7.36
C VAL A 88 -19.44 -9.99 -6.33
N LYS A 89 -19.16 -10.19 -5.03
CA LYS A 89 -20.12 -9.91 -3.96
C LYS A 89 -20.39 -8.42 -3.79
N ASP A 90 -19.35 -7.60 -3.86
CA ASP A 90 -19.45 -6.15 -3.77
C ASP A 90 -18.52 -5.49 -4.80
N PRO A 91 -18.99 -5.31 -6.05
CA PRO A 91 -18.17 -4.74 -7.11
C PRO A 91 -17.84 -3.26 -6.87
N PHE A 92 -18.72 -2.52 -6.19
CA PHE A 92 -18.52 -1.09 -5.95
C PHE A 92 -17.43 -0.84 -4.93
N ILE A 93 -17.37 -1.61 -3.83
CA ILE A 93 -16.28 -1.46 -2.87
C ILE A 93 -14.95 -1.89 -3.49
N SER A 94 -14.92 -2.98 -4.26
CA SER A 94 -13.71 -3.43 -4.94
C SER A 94 -13.22 -2.41 -5.96
N ASN A 95 -14.11 -1.80 -6.75
CA ASN A 95 -13.74 -0.74 -7.67
C ASN A 95 -13.23 0.50 -6.93
N SER A 96 -13.94 0.93 -5.89
CA SER A 96 -13.54 2.12 -5.12
C SER A 96 -12.16 1.94 -4.48
N VAL A 97 -11.88 0.78 -3.87
CA VAL A 97 -10.57 0.54 -3.27
C VAL A 97 -9.49 0.32 -4.33
N ASN A 98 -9.70 -0.58 -5.28
CA ASN A 98 -8.63 -1.03 -6.19
C ASN A 98 -8.41 -0.11 -7.39
N VAL A 99 -9.39 0.71 -7.77
CA VAL A 99 -9.28 1.64 -8.89
C VAL A 99 -9.16 3.06 -8.38
N GLU A 100 -10.17 3.58 -7.66
CA GLU A 100 -10.15 4.97 -7.18
C GLU A 100 -9.01 5.18 -6.16
N GLY A 101 -8.80 4.22 -5.25
CA GLY A 101 -7.68 4.25 -4.32
C GLY A 101 -6.32 4.25 -5.03
N THR A 102 -6.15 3.44 -6.07
CA THR A 102 -4.92 3.44 -6.87
C THR A 102 -4.74 4.75 -7.63
N VAL A 103 -5.80 5.33 -8.21
CA VAL A 103 -5.73 6.65 -8.85
C VAL A 103 -5.30 7.71 -7.85
N ASN A 104 -5.82 7.70 -6.62
CA ASN A 104 -5.41 8.63 -5.57
C ASN A 104 -3.91 8.50 -5.25
N ILE A 105 -3.41 7.28 -5.07
CA ILE A 105 -1.97 7.05 -4.84
C ILE A 105 -1.13 7.58 -6.01
N LEU A 106 -1.53 7.33 -7.25
CA LEU A 106 -0.78 7.76 -8.45
C LEU A 106 -0.78 9.28 -8.61
N ASP A 107 -1.94 9.93 -8.43
CA ASP A 107 -2.09 11.39 -8.50
C ASP A 107 -1.24 12.08 -7.44
N VAL A 108 -1.32 11.62 -6.18
CA VAL A 108 -0.50 12.17 -5.09
C VAL A 108 0.99 11.88 -5.33
N ALA A 109 1.36 10.68 -5.77
CA ALA A 109 2.75 10.34 -6.08
C ALA A 109 3.33 11.24 -7.18
N GLN A 110 2.54 11.56 -8.22
CA GLN A 110 2.93 12.50 -9.25
C GLN A 110 3.14 13.91 -8.68
N LYS A 111 2.17 14.43 -7.91
CA LYS A 111 2.24 15.76 -7.29
C LYS A 111 3.48 15.96 -6.43
N HIS A 112 3.93 14.91 -5.74
CA HIS A 112 5.09 14.93 -4.84
C HIS A 112 6.38 14.41 -5.49
N ASN A 113 6.42 14.25 -6.82
CA ASN A 113 7.61 13.85 -7.59
C ASN A 113 8.25 12.53 -7.12
N VAL A 114 7.41 11.56 -6.71
CA VAL A 114 7.88 10.21 -6.35
C VAL A 114 8.58 9.58 -7.56
N LYS A 115 9.78 9.04 -7.34
CA LYS A 115 10.63 8.51 -8.43
C LYS A 115 10.00 7.29 -9.10
N ARG A 116 9.30 6.45 -8.33
CA ARG A 116 8.65 5.24 -8.83
C ARG A 116 7.52 4.76 -7.92
N VAL A 117 6.44 4.33 -8.55
CA VAL A 117 5.38 3.53 -7.94
C VAL A 117 5.48 2.10 -8.47
N ILE A 118 5.53 1.12 -7.56
CA ILE A 118 5.50 -0.31 -7.87
C ILE A 118 4.10 -0.81 -7.53
N PHE A 119 3.38 -1.30 -8.53
CA PHE A 119 2.00 -1.76 -8.39
C PHE A 119 1.92 -3.29 -8.38
N SER A 120 1.25 -3.84 -7.36
CA SER A 120 1.01 -5.28 -7.23
C SER A 120 -0.26 -5.69 -7.97
N SER A 121 -0.12 -6.00 -9.27
CA SER A 121 -1.21 -6.55 -10.09
C SER A 121 -1.47 -8.04 -9.80
N SER A 122 -2.40 -8.64 -10.54
CA SER A 122 -2.76 -10.07 -10.46
C SER A 122 -2.78 -10.71 -11.84
N SER A 123 -2.47 -12.00 -11.92
CA SER A 123 -2.69 -12.80 -13.14
C SER A 123 -4.16 -12.87 -13.55
N SER A 124 -5.11 -12.55 -12.65
CA SER A 124 -6.54 -12.50 -12.96
C SER A 124 -6.90 -11.54 -14.09
N VAL A 125 -6.03 -10.57 -14.43
CA VAL A 125 -6.24 -9.68 -15.58
C VAL A 125 -6.25 -10.43 -16.92
N TYR A 126 -5.65 -11.63 -16.98
CA TYR A 126 -5.62 -12.47 -18.17
C TYR A 126 -6.89 -13.33 -18.34
N GLY A 127 -7.78 -13.38 -17.34
CA GLY A 127 -8.98 -14.21 -17.41
C GLY A 127 -8.67 -15.70 -17.52
N GLY A 128 -9.49 -16.43 -18.28
CA GLY A 128 -9.33 -17.86 -18.54
C GLY A 128 -8.46 -18.14 -19.77
N ALA A 129 -7.28 -17.52 -19.86
CA ALA A 129 -6.37 -17.74 -20.98
C ALA A 129 -6.01 -19.24 -21.08
N GLU A 130 -6.31 -19.84 -22.24
CA GLU A 130 -5.84 -21.19 -22.61
C GLU A 130 -4.44 -21.08 -23.24
N GLU A 131 -3.59 -22.09 -23.02
CA GLU A 131 -2.24 -22.19 -23.60
C GLU A 131 -2.25 -22.33 -25.13
#